data_AF-X0SYB4-F1
#
_entry.id   AF-X0SYB4-F1
#
_cell.length_a   1.000
_cell.length_b   1.000
_cell.length_c   1.000
_cell.angle_alpha   90.00
_cell.angle_beta   90.00
_cell.angle_gamma   90.00
#
_symmetry.space_group_name_H-M   'P 1'
#
loop_
_entity.id
_entity.type
_entity.pdbx_description
1 polymer ?
#
loop_
_entity_poly.entity_id
_entity_poly.type
_entity_poly.pdbx_seq_one_letter_code
_entity_poly.pdbx_strand_id
1 'polypeptide(L)' 'MLQEGSPEDVRSEVRHLIDTFGRPGGGMMLAAGNGLVAGTPLENIEAFLDEAVRYGIAHRRQW' A
#
# COMPACT_ATOMS: atom_id res chain seq x y z
N MET A 1 8.21 8.52 2.37
CA MET A 1 7.53 7.70 1.34
C MET A 1 6.17 8.28 0.96
N LEU A 2 5.10 8.16 1.77
CA LEU A 2 3.81 8.81 1.46
C LEU A 2 3.88 10.34 1.29
N GLN A 3 4.65 11.04 2.13
CA GLN A 3 4.76 12.50 2.09
C GLN A 3 5.78 13.03 1.07
N GLU A 4 6.84 12.26 0.79
CA GLU A 4 8.06 12.75 0.10
C GLU A 4 8.39 11.99 -1.19
N GLY A 5 7.81 10.80 -1.38
CA GLY A 5 8.07 9.96 -2.55
C GLY A 5 7.16 10.31 -3.73
N SER A 6 7.41 9.69 -4.87
CA SER A 6 6.51 9.70 -6.02
C SER A 6 5.36 8.70 -5.83
N PRO A 7 4.27 8.82 -6.62
CA PRO A 7 3.21 7.80 -6.63
C PRO A 7 3.71 6.39 -6.94
N GLU A 8 4.75 6.24 -7.78
CA GLU A 8 5.32 4.93 -8.10
C GLU A 8 6.10 4.34 -6.92
N ASP A 9 6.86 5.17 -6.19
CA ASP A 9 7.50 4.76 -4.94
C ASP A 9 6.44 4.26 -3.95
N VAL A 10 5.29 4.95 -3.90
CA VAL A 10 4.15 4.52 -3.09
C VAL A 10 3.64 3.14 -3.47
N ARG A 11 3.41 2.90 -4.76
CA ARG A 11 2.93 1.60 -5.26
C ARG A 11 3.92 0.48 -5.00
N SER A 12 5.20 0.71 -5.28
CA SER A 12 6.28 -0.27 -5.11
C SER A 12 6.34 -0.81 -3.69
N GLU A 13 6.29 0.08 -2.70
CA GLU A 13 6.39 -0.28 -1.29
C GLU A 13 5.09 -0.91 -0.76
N VAL A 14 3.91 -0.50 -1.26
CA VAL A 14 2.66 -1.21 -0.97
C VAL A 14 2.75 -2.67 -1.42
N ARG A 15 3.27 -2.93 -2.63
CA ARG A 15 3.52 -4.30 -3.11
C ARG A 15 4.53 -5.02 -2.23
N HIS A 16 5.64 -4.38 -1.90
CA HIS A 16 6.67 -4.94 -1.03
C HIS A 16 6.10 -5.39 0.32
N LEU A 17 5.27 -4.56 0.97
CA LEU A 17 4.62 -4.89 2.23
C LEU A 17 3.64 -6.06 2.08
N ILE A 18 2.84 -6.08 1.00
CA ILE A 18 1.89 -7.16 0.73
C ILE A 18 2.63 -8.49 0.46
N ASP A 19 3.71 -8.46 -0.32
CA ASP A 19 4.51 -9.67 -0.61
C ASP A 19 5.25 -10.19 0.63
N THR A 20 5.63 -9.29 1.54
CA THR A 20 6.36 -9.65 2.76
C THR A 20 5.45 -10.21 3.85
N PHE A 21 4.28 -9.60 4.05
CA PHE A 21 3.40 -9.90 5.20
C PHE A 21 2.12 -10.64 4.82
N GLY A 22 1.71 -10.61 3.55
CA GLY A 22 0.54 -11.32 3.04
C GLY A 22 0.71 -12.83 3.16
N ARG A 23 -0.34 -13.52 3.62
CA ARG A 23 -0.36 -14.98 3.78
C ARG A 23 -1.72 -15.54 3.37
N PRO A 24 -1.81 -16.81 2.90
CA PRO A 24 -3.08 -17.43 2.52
C PRO A 24 -4.14 -17.41 3.64
N GLY A 25 -3.69 -17.56 4.91
CA GLY A 25 -4.57 -17.48 6.08
C GLY A 25 -5.02 -16.07 6.49
N GLY A 26 -4.65 -15.04 5.72
CA GLY A 26 -4.90 -13.65 6.07
C GLY A 26 -4.03 -13.16 7.24
N GLY A 27 -4.59 -12.27 8.07
CA GLY A 27 -3.92 -11.73 9.27
C GLY A 27 -3.10 -10.46 9.05
N MET A 28 -3.06 -9.93 7.83
CA MET A 28 -2.43 -8.64 7.51
C MET A 28 -3.47 -7.53 7.36
N MET A 29 -3.23 -6.39 7.99
CA MET A 29 -3.94 -5.14 7.75
C MET A 29 -2.92 -4.04 7.42
N LEU A 30 -3.11 -3.36 6.29
CA LEU A 30 -2.23 -2.29 5.83
C LEU A 30 -2.83 -0.93 6.20
N ALA A 31 -2.02 -0.04 6.76
CA ALA A 31 -2.41 1.32 7.13
C ALA A 31 -1.19 2.26 7.04
N ALA A 32 -1.43 3.57 7.02
CA ALA A 32 -0.37 4.54 7.26
C ALA A 32 0.14 4.37 8.71
N GLY A 33 1.44 4.08 8.88
CA GLY A 33 1.99 3.70 10.18
C GLY A 33 1.93 4.79 11.27
N ASN A 34 1.88 6.06 10.86
CA ASN A 34 1.61 7.18 11.75
C ASN A 34 0.20 7.72 11.44
N GLY A 35 0.12 8.62 10.46
CA GLY A 35 -1.12 9.18 9.94
C GLY A 35 -0.85 9.95 8.65
N LEU A 36 -1.92 10.33 7.95
CA LEU A 36 -1.83 11.25 6.82
C LEU A 36 -1.71 12.67 7.36
N VAL A 37 -0.54 13.27 7.22
CA VAL A 37 -0.25 14.62 7.74
C VAL A 37 -0.45 15.68 6.67
N ALA A 38 -0.65 16.93 7.09
CA ALA A 38 -0.75 18.07 6.18
C ALA A 38 0.47 18.14 5.24
N GLY A 39 0.21 18.38 3.95
CA GLY A 39 1.25 18.37 2.91
C GLY A 39 1.53 17.01 2.29
N THR A 40 0.85 15.93 2.71
CA THR A 40 0.89 14.66 1.98
C THR A 40 0.21 14.85 0.61
N PRO A 41 0.90 14.59 -0.51
CA PRO A 41 0.31 14.75 -1.85
C PRO A 41 -0.90 13.83 -2.03
N LEU A 42 -1.96 14.33 -2.67
CA LEU A 42 -3.20 13.57 -2.86
C LEU A 42 -2.98 12.35 -3.78
N GLU A 43 -2.15 12.52 -4.80
CA GLU A 43 -1.74 11.46 -5.72
C GLU A 43 -1.03 10.30 -5.01
N ASN A 44 -0.31 10.59 -3.92
CA ASN A 44 0.34 9.56 -3.11
C ASN A 44 -0.67 8.83 -2.22
N ILE A 45 -1.67 9.54 -1.69
CA ILE A 45 -2.77 8.92 -0.94
C ILE A 45 -3.60 8.02 -1.87
N GLU A 46 -3.91 8.50 -3.07
CA GLU A 46 -4.61 7.73 -4.09
C GLU A 46 -3.81 6.50 -4.51
N ALA A 47 -2.51 6.65 -4.79
CA ALA A 47 -1.64 5.53 -5.13
C ALA A 47 -1.59 4.48 -4.03
N PHE A 48 -1.52 4.89 -2.76
CA PHE A 48 -1.54 3.98 -1.61
C PHE A 48 -2.84 3.19 -1.53
N LEU A 49 -3.99 3.88 -1.58
CA LEU A 49 -5.31 3.24 -1.44
C LEU A 49 -5.63 2.35 -2.65
N ASP A 50 -5.39 2.82 -3.87
CA ASP A 50 -5.66 2.11 -5.11
C ASP A 50 -4.81 0.83 -5.21
N GLU A 51 -3.50 0.94 -4.95
CA GLU A 51 -2.60 -0.22 -5.03
C GLU A 51 -2.89 -1.24 -3.93
N ALA A 52 -3.16 -0.78 -2.70
CA ALA A 52 -3.48 -1.68 -1.58
C ALA A 52 -4.71 -2.55 -1.89
N VAL A 53 -5.71 -1.98 -2.57
CA VAL A 53 -6.91 -2.71 -2.99
C VAL A 53 -6.61 -3.59 -4.20
N ARG A 54 -6.09 -3.04 -5.30
CA ARG A 54 -5.91 -3.80 -6.56
C ARG A 54 -4.89 -4.91 -6.40
N TYR A 55 -3.69 -4.59 -5.92
CA TYR A 55 -2.64 -5.57 -5.71
C TYR A 55 -3.01 -6.54 -4.60
N GLY A 56 -3.59 -6.05 -3.50
CA GLY A 56 -4.03 -6.92 -2.39
C GLY A 56 -5.07 -7.96 -2.82
N ILE A 57 -6.00 -7.62 -3.71
CA ILE A 57 -6.96 -8.57 -4.30
C ILE A 57 -6.24 -9.53 -5.26
N ALA A 58 -5.41 -9.02 -6.16
CA ALA A 58 -4.70 -9.84 -7.14
C ALA A 58 -3.76 -10.85 -6.47
N HIS A 59 -2.97 -10.42 -5.49
CA HIS A 59 -2.06 -11.24 -4.71
C HIS A 59 -2.82 -12.35 -3.95
N ARG A 60 -3.99 -12.05 -3.37
CA ARG A 60 -4.82 -13.08 -2.71
C ARG A 60 -5.37 -14.15 -3.65
N ARG A 61 -5.60 -13.83 -4.93
CA ARG A 61 -6.10 -14.78 -5.93
C ARG A 61 -5.05 -15.78 -6.42
N GLN A 62 -3.78 -15.61 -6.03
CA GLN A 62 -2.69 -16.50 -6.43
C GLN A 62 -2.62 -17.76 -5.56
N TRP A 63 -3.45 -17.84 -4.51
CA TRP A 63 -3.55 -18.96 -3.58
C TRP A 63 -4.84 -19.75 -3.78
#